data_AF-A0A2P8MAW1-F1
#
_entry.id   AF-A0A2P8MAW1-F1
#
_cell.length_a   1.000
_cell.length_b   1.000
_cell.length_c   1.000
_cell.angle_alpha   90.00
_cell.angle_beta   90.00
_cell.angle_gamma   90.00
#
_symmetry.space_group_name_H-M   'P 1'
#
loop_
_entity.id
_entity.type
_entity.pdbx_description
1 polymer ?
#
loop_
_entity_poly.entity_id
_entity_poly.type
_entity_poly.pdbx_seq_one_letter_code
_entity_poly.pdbx_strand_id
1 'polypeptide(L)' 'MHNHTYFQERIDRLAMLYMEHHYDIKSMPIEEFVKTFDNICNEITDFLNSSK' A
#
# COMPACT_ATOMS: atom_id res chain seq x y z
N MET A 1 -5.21 -7.42 20.68
CA MET A 1 -5.56 -6.95 19.31
C MET A 1 -4.60 -5.84 18.81
N HIS A 2 -3.33 -5.78 19.23
CA HIS A 2 -2.39 -4.70 18.86
C HIS A 2 -1.50 -5.02 17.64
N ASN A 3 -1.35 -6.30 17.27
CA ASN A 3 -0.39 -6.69 16.22
C ASN A 3 -0.92 -6.51 14.80
N HIS A 4 -2.24 -6.63 14.60
CA HIS A 4 -2.85 -6.45 13.28
C HIS A 4 -2.74 -5.00 12.80
N THR A 5 -2.95 -4.04 13.70
CA THR A 5 -2.84 -2.61 13.38
C THR A 5 -1.41 -2.21 13.05
N TYR A 6 -0.41 -2.70 13.78
CA TYR A 6 0.99 -2.37 13.50
C TYR A 6 1.48 -2.93 12.16
N PHE A 7 1.09 -4.16 11.79
CA PHE A 7 1.43 -4.71 10.48
C PHE A 7 0.78 -3.90 9.37
N GLN A 8 -0.52 -3.61 9.48
CA GLN A 8 -1.24 -2.81 8.50
C GLN A 8 -0.62 -1.41 8.32
N GLU A 9 -0.30 -0.71 9.41
CA GLU A 9 0.37 0.59 9.36
C GLU A 9 1.71 0.55 8.59
N ARG A 10 2.46 -0.55 8.69
CA ARG A 10 3.71 -0.72 7.94
C ARG A 10 3.46 -0.92 6.45
N ILE A 11 2.43 -1.68 6.09
CA ILE A 11 2.02 -1.87 4.69
C ILE A 11 1.56 -0.54 4.11
N ASP A 12 0.69 0.18 4.82
CA ASP A 12 0.14 1.47 4.37
C ASP A 12 1.25 2.49 4.11
N ARG A 13 2.24 2.58 5.00
CA ARG A 13 3.39 3.48 4.83
C ARG A 13 4.25 3.11 3.64
N LEU A 14 4.47 1.81 3.41
CA LEU A 14 5.28 1.35 2.29
C LEU A 14 4.56 1.60 0.96
N ALA A 15 3.24 1.34 0.91
CA ALA A 15 2.41 1.63 -0.25
C ALA A 15 2.39 3.13 -0.57
N MET A 16 2.19 3.99 0.43
CA MET A 16 2.27 5.46 0.25
C MET A 16 3.63 5.90 -0.29
N LEU A 17 4.73 5.43 0.32
CA LEU A 17 6.08 5.79 -0.14
C LEU A 17 6.32 5.35 -1.59
N TYR A 18 5.88 4.14 -1.95
CA TYR A 18 5.98 3.67 -3.33
C TYR A 18 5.16 4.56 -4.28
N MET A 19 3.93 4.91 -3.92
CA MET A 19 3.11 5.79 -4.74
C MET A 19 3.75 7.17 -4.91
N GLU A 20 4.33 7.74 -3.86
CA GLU A 20 4.96 9.08 -3.90
C GLU A 20 6.14 9.15 -4.88
N HIS A 21 6.84 8.03 -5.06
CA HIS A 21 8.01 7.94 -5.94
C HIS A 21 7.67 7.51 -7.38
N HIS A 22 6.59 6.77 -7.57
CA HIS A 22 6.29 6.10 -8.85
C HIS A 22 5.05 6.64 -9.57
N TYR A 23 4.22 7.45 -8.91
CA TYR A 23 2.98 7.99 -9.48
C TYR A 23 2.88 9.51 -9.26
N ASP A 24 2.20 10.20 -10.18
CA ASP A 24 1.78 11.58 -9.94
C ASP A 24 0.49 11.61 -9.11
N ILE A 25 0.63 11.43 -7.80
CA ILE A 25 -0.51 11.41 -6.86
C ILE A 25 -1.30 12.72 -6.91
N LYS A 26 -0.65 13.86 -7.18
CA LYS A 26 -1.29 15.18 -7.13
C LYS A 26 -2.32 15.38 -8.23
N SER A 27 -2.07 14.78 -9.40
CA SER A 27 -2.97 14.86 -10.56
C SER A 27 -3.92 13.66 -10.65
N MET A 28 -3.74 12.64 -9.81
CA MET A 28 -4.51 11.41 -9.85
C MET A 28 -5.92 11.60 -9.28
N PRO A 29 -6.98 11.10 -9.96
CA PRO A 29 -8.32 11.05 -9.40
C PRO A 29 -8.35 10.22 -8.11
N ILE A 30 -9.15 10.65 -7.13
CA ILE A 30 -9.23 9.98 -5.81
C ILE A 30 -9.61 8.50 -5.95
N GLU A 31 -10.53 8.17 -6.84
CA GLU A 31 -10.95 6.77 -7.08
C GLU A 31 -9.80 5.90 -7.61
N GLU A 32 -8.97 6.47 -8.48
CA GLU A 32 -7.79 5.79 -9.03
C GLU A 32 -6.69 5.66 -7.97
N PHE A 33 -6.53 6.68 -7.12
CA PHE A 33 -5.62 6.64 -5.99
C PHE A 33 -5.96 5.49 -5.04
N VAL A 34 -7.22 5.40 -4.59
CA VAL A 34 -7.65 4.34 -3.65
C VAL A 34 -7.45 2.96 -4.27
N LYS A 35 -7.87 2.78 -5.53
CA LYS A 35 -7.71 1.49 -6.22
C LYS A 35 -6.24 1.10 -6.38
N THR A 36 -5.38 2.05 -6.73
CA THR A 36 -3.94 1.81 -6.90
C THR A 36 -3.29 1.49 -5.56
N PHE A 37 -3.63 2.23 -4.52
CA PHE A 37 -3.16 2.00 -3.15
C PHE A 37 -3.54 0.59 -2.66
N ASP A 38 -4.81 0.21 -2.79
CA ASP A 38 -5.29 -1.12 -2.38
C ASP A 38 -4.56 -2.25 -3.12
N ASN A 39 -4.34 -2.08 -4.43
CA ASN A 39 -3.59 -3.05 -5.23
C ASN A 39 -2.15 -3.21 -4.72
N ILE A 40 -1.46 -2.11 -4.44
CA ILE A 40 -0.09 -2.13 -3.92
C ILE A 40 -0.05 -2.79 -2.53
N CYS A 41 -0.98 -2.46 -1.65
CA CYS A 41 -1.09 -3.10 -0.33
C CYS A 41 -1.27 -4.63 -0.43
N ASN A 42 -2.10 -5.08 -1.37
CA ASN A 42 -2.30 -6.50 -1.64
C ASN A 42 -1.02 -7.15 -2.19
N GLU A 43 -0.35 -6.53 -3.16
CA GLU A 43 0.91 -7.04 -3.73
C GLU A 43 2.01 -7.17 -2.67
N ILE A 44 2.18 -6.17 -1.80
CA ILE A 44 3.14 -6.23 -0.69
C ILE A 44 2.78 -7.37 0.27
N THR A 45 1.50 -7.51 0.60
CA THR A 45 1.03 -8.56 1.51
C THR A 45 1.25 -9.95 0.92
N ASP A 46 0.93 -10.14 -0.36
CA ASP A 46 1.12 -11.39 -1.08
C ASP A 46 2.60 -11.75 -1.21
N PHE A 47 3.46 -10.77 -1.49
CA PHE A 47 4.90 -10.97 -1.51
C PHE A 47 5.45 -11.46 -0.15
N LEU A 48 5.01 -10.84 0.95
CA LEU A 48 5.44 -11.21 2.30
C LEU A 48 4.92 -12.58 2.72
N ASN A 49 3.71 -12.96 2.29
CA ASN A 49 3.13 -14.26 2.57
C ASN A 49 3.76 -15.37 1.72
N SER A 50 4.15 -15.07 0.48
CA SER A 50 4.84 -16.00 -0.42
C SER A 50 6.30 -16.24 -0.03
N SER A 51 6.88 -15.34 0.77
CA SER A 51 8.26 -15.43 1.27
C SER A 51 8.40 -16.23 2.57
N LYS A 52 7.32 -16.87 3.04
CA LYS A 52 7.30 -17.77 4.21
C LYS A 52 7.32 -19.23 3.78
#